data_AF-A0A956BWE2-F1
#
_entry.id   AF-A0A956BWE2-F1
#
_cell.length_a   1.000
_cell.length_b   1.000
_cell.length_c   1.000
_cell.angle_alpha   90.00
_cell.angle_beta   90.00
_cell.angle_gamma   90.00
#
_symmetry.space_group_name_H-M   'P 1'
#
loop_
_entity.id
_entity.type
_entity.pdbx_description
1 polymer ?
#
loop_
_entity_poly.entity_id
_entity_poly.type
_entity_poly.pdbx_seq_one_letter_code
_entity_poly.pdbx_strand_id
1 'polypeptide(L)'
;VFFGVVMVYSASASLAARTFHDGYHYLVRQSIYAVAGLGLMVVLARIDYHRYQASYVTYPILMAAFALLVVVALGGGRTVGGAARWIDLKVVRVQPAEIAKLAIIFYLSYSLSKKRDQLRDFKIGFLPHVLVAGVFMVLCLKQPDFGSAVMIGLLTVVLLFTAGTRINYILGAAAIALPMVYLLITGSEYR
;
A
#
# COMPACT_ATOMS: atom_id res chain seq x y z
N VAL A 1 17.21 8.72 4.85
CA VAL A 1 17.34 7.83 6.04
C VAL A 1 17.89 8.58 7.23
N PHE A 2 19.12 9.13 7.17
CA PHE A 2 19.75 9.87 8.28
C PHE A 2 18.89 10.98 8.87
N PHE A 3 18.34 11.87 8.03
CA PHE A 3 17.45 12.94 8.50
C PHE A 3 16.19 12.41 9.21
N GLY A 4 15.61 11.30 8.73
CA GLY A 4 14.43 10.68 9.34
C GLY A 4 14.72 10.01 10.69
N VAL A 5 15.90 9.41 10.86
CA VAL A 5 16.32 8.83 12.14
C VAL A 5 16.52 9.94 13.19
N VAL A 6 17.13 11.06 12.79
CA VAL A 6 17.30 12.24 13.66
C VAL A 6 15.95 12.83 14.08
N MET A 7 14.99 12.94 13.15
CA MET A 7 13.65 13.46 13.45
C MET A 7 12.86 12.57 14.41
N VAL A 8 12.94 11.25 14.27
CA VAL A 8 12.25 10.33 15.19
C VAL A 8 12.86 10.38 16.59
N TYR A 9 14.20 10.49 16.70
CA TYR A 9 14.84 10.73 17.99
C TYR A 9 14.35 12.03 18.62
N SER A 10 14.34 13.14 17.88
CA SER A 10 13.89 14.43 18.40
C SER A 10 12.42 14.44 18.85
N ALA A 11 11.53 13.77 18.12
CA ALA A 11 10.10 13.74 18.43
C ALA A 11 9.73 12.71 19.52
N SER A 12 10.52 11.63 19.66
CA SER A 12 10.20 10.50 20.55
C SER A 12 11.07 10.46 21.81
N ALA A 13 12.15 11.23 21.91
CA ALA A 13 13.07 11.20 23.05
C ALA A 13 12.38 11.52 24.39
N SER A 14 11.42 12.47 24.39
CA SER A 14 10.67 12.85 25.59
C SER A 14 9.66 11.77 26.05
N LEU A 15 9.12 10.99 25.12
CA LEU A 15 8.19 9.88 25.39
C LEU A 15 8.93 8.58 25.75
N ALA A 16 10.09 8.34 25.12
CA ALA A 16 10.97 7.21 25.37
C ALA A 16 11.63 7.28 26.75
N ALA A 17 12.11 8.47 27.13
CA ALA A 17 12.69 8.72 28.46
C ALA A 17 11.68 8.54 29.59
N ARG A 18 10.37 8.77 29.34
CA ARG A 18 9.30 8.61 30.33
C ARG A 18 8.72 7.20 30.42
N THR A 19 8.73 6.42 29.33
CA THR A 19 8.05 5.11 29.25
C THR A 19 8.98 3.91 29.40
N PHE A 20 10.25 4.01 28.96
CA PHE A 20 11.18 2.87 28.90
C PHE A 20 12.47 3.07 29.69
N HIS A 21 12.64 4.22 30.36
CA HIS A 21 13.88 4.63 31.04
C HIS A 21 15.16 4.61 30.16
N ASP A 22 15.00 4.45 28.85
CA ASP A 22 16.08 4.47 27.86
C ASP A 22 15.61 5.23 26.61
N GLY A 23 16.19 6.42 26.41
CA GLY A 23 15.89 7.30 25.27
C GLY A 23 16.32 6.72 23.92
N TYR A 24 17.16 5.68 23.92
CA TYR A 24 17.73 5.09 22.71
C TYR A 24 16.92 3.92 22.14
N HIS A 25 15.91 3.41 22.86
CA HIS A 25 15.17 2.21 22.45
C HIS A 25 14.52 2.32 21.05
N TYR A 26 13.92 3.47 20.73
CA TYR A 26 13.35 3.71 19.39
C TYR A 26 14.42 3.96 18.33
N LEU A 27 15.54 4.59 18.70
CA LEU A 27 16.67 4.87 17.79
C LEU A 27 17.35 3.57 17.33
N VAL A 28 17.64 2.66 18.26
CA VAL A 28 18.27 1.36 17.95
C VAL A 28 17.37 0.55 17.03
N ARG A 29 16.07 0.45 17.36
CA ARG A 29 15.12 -0.33 16.57
C ARG A 29 14.93 0.24 15.16
N GLN A 30 14.84 1.56 15.01
CA GLN A 30 14.74 2.20 13.71
C GLN A 30 16.02 2.06 12.88
N SER A 31 17.19 2.10 13.52
CA SER A 31 18.48 1.88 12.85
C SER A 31 18.60 0.45 12.32
N ILE A 32 18.17 -0.55 13.10
CA ILE A 32 18.13 -1.95 12.65
C ILE A 32 17.19 -2.10 11.44
N TYR A 33 15.97 -1.55 11.49
CA TYR A 33 15.06 -1.60 10.35
C TYR A 33 15.58 -0.84 9.13
N ALA A 34 16.29 0.28 9.32
CA ALA A 34 16.89 1.03 8.24
C ALA A 34 18.02 0.24 7.55
N VAL A 35 18.91 -0.40 8.30
CA VAL A 35 19.98 -1.24 7.77
C VAL A 35 19.40 -2.47 7.07
N ALA A 36 18.43 -3.15 7.70
CA ALA A 36 17.75 -4.29 7.09
C ALA A 36 17.02 -3.91 5.79
N GLY A 37 16.33 -2.77 5.77
CA GLY A 37 15.65 -2.25 4.58
C GLY A 37 16.61 -1.88 3.45
N LEU A 38 17.75 -1.26 3.77
CA LEU A 38 18.80 -0.96 2.80
C LEU A 38 19.46 -2.23 2.25
N GLY A 39 19.74 -3.22 3.10
CA GLY A 39 20.25 -4.51 2.68
C GLY A 39 19.28 -5.21 1.72
N LEU A 40 18.00 -5.25 2.08
CA LEU A 40 16.95 -5.81 1.22
C LEU A 40 16.85 -5.05 -0.12
N MET A 41 16.92 -3.72 -0.10
CA MET A 41 16.93 -2.90 -1.32
C MET A 41 18.10 -3.26 -2.24
N VAL A 42 19.31 -3.40 -1.72
CA VAL A 42 20.50 -3.77 -2.52
C VAL A 42 20.31 -5.15 -3.14
N VAL A 43 19.83 -6.14 -2.38
CA VAL A 43 19.58 -7.49 -2.89
C VAL A 43 18.52 -7.47 -4.00
N LEU A 44 17.39 -6.80 -3.78
CA LEU A 44 16.31 -6.71 -4.77
C LEU A 44 16.75 -5.93 -6.03
N ALA A 45 17.58 -4.90 -5.89
CA ALA A 45 18.12 -4.13 -7.01
C ALA A 45 19.08 -4.94 -7.90
N ARG A 46 19.66 -6.04 -7.38
CA ARG A 46 20.52 -6.95 -8.16
C ARG A 46 19.73 -8.01 -8.93
N ILE A 47 18.43 -8.15 -8.68
CA ILE A 47 17.58 -9.11 -9.39
C ILE A 47 17.09 -8.46 -10.68
N ASP A 48 17.22 -9.19 -11.79
CA ASP A 48 16.76 -8.75 -13.11
C ASP A 48 15.25 -8.46 -13.09
N TYR A 49 14.89 -7.25 -13.53
CA TYR A 49 13.51 -6.76 -13.53
C TYR A 49 12.58 -7.59 -14.41
N HIS A 50 13.11 -8.30 -15.43
CA HIS A 50 12.31 -9.19 -16.27
C HIS A 50 11.70 -10.34 -15.48
N ARG A 51 12.33 -10.77 -14.36
CA ARG A 51 11.76 -11.79 -13.46
C ARG A 51 10.55 -11.26 -12.71
N TYR A 52 10.54 -9.99 -12.32
CA TYR A 52 9.38 -9.35 -11.69
C TYR A 52 8.23 -9.12 -12.67
N GLN A 53 8.52 -8.98 -13.96
CA GLN A 53 7.51 -8.85 -15.01
C GLN A 53 6.87 -10.20 -15.36
N ALA A 54 7.33 -11.31 -14.80
CA ALA A 54 6.75 -12.60 -15.12
C ALA A 54 5.41 -12.83 -14.40
N SER A 55 4.44 -13.37 -15.13
CA SER A 55 3.07 -13.63 -14.63
C SER A 55 3.07 -14.48 -13.36
N TYR A 56 4.02 -15.40 -13.24
CA TYR A 56 4.18 -16.31 -12.10
C TYR A 56 4.67 -15.60 -10.82
N VAL A 57 5.12 -14.35 -10.90
CA VAL A 57 5.50 -13.54 -9.72
C VAL A 57 4.38 -12.56 -9.37
N THR A 58 3.84 -11.88 -10.37
CA THR A 58 2.84 -10.81 -10.16
C THR A 58 1.51 -11.32 -9.59
N TYR A 59 0.94 -12.40 -10.14
CA TYR A 59 -0.35 -12.90 -9.67
C TYR A 59 -0.29 -13.51 -8.26
N PRO A 60 0.74 -14.30 -7.89
CA PRO A 60 0.87 -14.78 -6.51
C PRO A 60 1.07 -13.66 -5.50
N ILE A 61 1.85 -12.62 -5.82
CA ILE A 61 2.01 -11.45 -4.94
C ILE A 61 0.66 -10.74 -4.74
N LEU A 62 -0.10 -10.54 -5.82
CA LEU A 62 -1.43 -9.93 -5.74
C LEU A 62 -2.39 -10.78 -4.89
N MET A 63 -2.42 -12.09 -5.11
CA MET A 63 -3.28 -13.00 -4.36
C MET A 63 -2.88 -13.08 -2.89
N ALA A 64 -1.58 -13.10 -2.59
CA ALA A 64 -1.07 -13.08 -1.23
C ALA A 64 -1.44 -11.78 -0.51
N ALA A 65 -1.27 -10.62 -1.17
CA ALA A 65 -1.66 -9.33 -0.61
C ALA A 65 -3.18 -9.23 -0.36
N PHE A 66 -3.97 -9.73 -1.31
CA PHE A 66 -5.43 -9.81 -1.18
C PHE A 66 -5.83 -10.69 0.01
N ALA A 67 -5.29 -11.91 0.10
CA ALA A 67 -5.56 -12.82 1.21
C ALA A 67 -5.18 -12.20 2.56
N LEU A 68 -4.04 -11.51 2.62
CA LEU A 68 -3.57 -10.87 3.85
C LEU A 68 -4.51 -9.73 4.29
N LEU A 69 -5.00 -8.92 3.35
CA LEU A 69 -6.00 -7.89 3.63
C LEU A 69 -7.35 -8.49 4.06
N VAL A 70 -7.78 -9.60 3.46
CA VAL A 70 -9.02 -10.29 3.85
C VAL A 70 -8.90 -10.83 5.27
N VAL A 71 -7.79 -11.50 5.61
CA VAL A 71 -7.55 -12.03 6.96
C VAL A 71 -7.63 -10.93 8.01
N VAL A 72 -7.03 -9.77 7.74
CA VAL A 72 -7.08 -8.63 8.67
C VAL A 72 -8.47 -8.00 8.73
N ALA A 73 -9.17 -7.88 7.60
CA ALA A 73 -10.54 -7.36 7.56
C ALA A 73 -11.56 -8.27 8.28
N LEU A 74 -11.29 -9.57 8.41
CA LEU A 74 -12.13 -10.53 9.13
C LEU A 74 -11.81 -10.63 10.63
N GLY A 75 -10.95 -9.76 11.17
CA GLY A 75 -10.62 -9.71 12.60
C GLY A 75 -9.31 -10.41 12.98
N GLY A 76 -8.50 -10.84 12.00
CA GLY A 76 -7.17 -11.41 12.25
C GLY A 76 -6.08 -10.39 12.61
N GLY A 77 -6.37 -9.09 12.53
CA GLY A 77 -5.43 -8.02 12.87
C GLY A 77 -5.45 -7.65 14.36
N ARG A 78 -4.29 -7.28 14.92
CA ARG A 78 -4.25 -6.64 16.25
C ARG A 78 -4.71 -5.20 16.14
N THR A 79 -5.65 -4.80 17.00
CA THR A 79 -6.10 -3.41 17.14
C THR A 79 -5.00 -2.58 17.82
N VAL A 80 -4.44 -1.62 17.10
CA VAL A 80 -3.52 -0.62 17.67
C VAL A 80 -4.10 0.75 17.32
N GLY A 81 -4.45 1.55 18.33
CA GLY A 81 -5.06 2.87 18.12
C GLY A 81 -6.47 2.84 17.51
N GLY A 82 -7.29 1.84 17.84
CA GLY A 82 -8.69 1.74 17.38
C GLY A 82 -8.90 1.06 16.02
N ALA A 83 -7.83 0.71 15.30
CA ALA A 83 -7.93 0.02 14.01
C ALA A 83 -7.08 -1.27 13.98
N ALA A 84 -7.70 -2.38 13.55
CA ALA A 84 -7.02 -3.66 13.33
C ALA A 84 -6.24 -3.62 12.02
N ARG A 85 -5.05 -3.02 12.02
CA ARG A 85 -4.24 -2.79 10.79
C ARG A 85 -2.94 -3.59 10.74
N TRP A 86 -2.52 -4.16 11.86
CA TRP A 86 -1.20 -4.79 11.97
C TRP A 86 -1.31 -6.27 12.24
N ILE A 87 -0.55 -7.05 11.48
CA ILE A 87 -0.28 -8.45 11.80
C ILE A 87 0.99 -8.46 12.66
N ASP A 88 0.84 -8.89 13.90
CA ASP A 88 1.95 -8.98 14.84
C ASP A 88 2.55 -10.38 14.81
N LEU A 89 3.73 -10.49 14.20
CA LEU A 89 4.50 -11.74 14.12
C LEU A 89 5.45 -11.90 15.32
N LYS A 90 5.16 -11.25 16.46
CA LYS A 90 5.95 -11.18 17.71
C LYS A 90 7.27 -10.43 17.60
N VAL A 91 8.00 -10.58 16.48
CA VAL A 91 9.30 -9.93 16.23
C VAL A 91 9.14 -8.72 15.30
N VAL A 92 8.25 -8.84 14.31
CA VAL A 92 7.99 -7.81 13.31
C VAL A 92 6.49 -7.57 13.22
N ARG A 93 6.11 -6.30 13.12
CA ARG A 93 4.74 -5.89 12.83
C ARG A 93 4.67 -5.56 11.34
N VAL A 94 3.82 -6.27 10.61
CA VAL A 94 3.65 -6.08 9.17
C VAL A 94 2.29 -5.45 8.92
N GLN A 95 2.27 -4.38 8.14
CA GLN A 95 1.04 -3.74 7.68
C GLN A 95 0.67 -4.30 6.30
N PRO A 96 -0.42 -5.08 6.17
CA PRO A 96 -0.80 -5.67 4.88
C PRO A 96 -1.04 -4.65 3.78
N ALA A 97 -1.48 -3.44 4.13
CA ALA A 97 -1.71 -2.36 3.18
C ALA A 97 -0.42 -1.88 2.47
N GLU A 98 0.75 -2.00 3.11
CA GLU A 98 2.03 -1.70 2.44
C GLU A 98 2.35 -2.73 1.35
N ILE A 99 2.11 -4.02 1.65
CA ILE A 99 2.28 -5.10 0.68
C ILE A 99 1.27 -4.95 -0.48
N ALA A 100 0.03 -4.55 -0.16
CA ALA A 100 -1.00 -4.29 -1.15
C ALA A 100 -0.62 -3.18 -2.16
N LYS A 101 -0.02 -2.08 -1.71
CA LYS A 101 0.46 -1.02 -2.61
C LYS A 101 1.49 -1.56 -3.60
N LEU A 102 2.47 -2.33 -3.11
CA LEU A 102 3.47 -2.96 -3.98
C LEU A 102 2.83 -3.95 -4.95
N ALA A 103 1.90 -4.78 -4.48
CA ALA A 103 1.20 -5.76 -5.29
C ALA A 103 0.38 -5.11 -6.42
N ILE A 104 -0.30 -4.00 -6.12
CA ILE A 104 -1.04 -3.21 -7.12
C ILE A 104 -0.09 -2.62 -8.16
N ILE A 105 1.07 -2.09 -7.75
CA ILE A 105 2.08 -1.58 -8.68
C ILE A 105 2.53 -2.69 -9.64
N PHE A 106 2.93 -3.85 -9.11
CA PHE A 106 3.36 -4.98 -9.96
C PHE A 106 2.24 -5.44 -10.90
N TYR A 107 1.02 -5.58 -10.41
CA TYR A 107 -0.13 -6.00 -11.20
C TYR A 107 -0.46 -5.01 -12.32
N LEU A 108 -0.59 -3.73 -12.00
CA LEU A 108 -0.93 -2.69 -12.96
C LEU A 108 0.18 -2.53 -13.99
N SER A 109 1.45 -2.44 -13.57
CA SER A 109 2.58 -2.34 -14.50
C SER A 109 2.65 -3.53 -15.46
N TYR A 110 2.49 -4.76 -14.95
CA TYR A 110 2.49 -5.96 -15.78
C TYR A 110 1.30 -6.02 -16.74
N SER A 111 0.08 -5.84 -16.23
CA SER A 111 -1.15 -5.96 -17.02
C SER A 111 -1.27 -4.87 -18.09
N LEU A 112 -0.91 -3.62 -17.74
CA LEU A 112 -0.92 -2.50 -18.68
C LEU A 112 0.17 -2.63 -19.75
N SER A 113 1.36 -3.14 -19.38
CA SER A 113 2.44 -3.40 -20.34
C SER A 113 2.05 -4.46 -21.37
N LYS A 114 1.35 -5.53 -20.96
CA LYS A 114 0.93 -6.62 -21.85
C LYS A 114 -0.27 -6.27 -22.74
N LYS A 115 -1.13 -5.35 -22.30
CA LYS A 115 -2.36 -4.95 -23.00
C LYS A 115 -2.25 -3.60 -23.70
N ARG A 116 -1.02 -3.17 -24.06
CA ARG A 116 -0.73 -1.83 -24.58
C ARG A 116 -1.64 -1.40 -25.73
N ASP A 117 -1.94 -2.31 -26.66
CA ASP A 117 -2.78 -2.03 -27.84
C ASP A 117 -4.28 -1.85 -27.49
N GLN A 118 -4.72 -2.38 -26.34
CA GLN A 118 -6.12 -2.39 -25.91
C GLN A 118 -6.38 -1.39 -24.77
N LEU A 119 -5.39 -0.57 -24.39
CA LEU A 119 -5.52 0.43 -23.31
C LEU A 119 -6.58 1.50 -23.60
N ARG A 120 -6.89 1.72 -24.88
CA ARG A 120 -7.93 2.65 -25.30
C ARG A 120 -9.34 2.07 -25.24
N ASP A 121 -9.48 0.77 -25.01
CA ASP A 121 -10.77 0.13 -24.78
C ASP A 121 -11.14 0.23 -23.28
N PHE A 122 -12.32 0.75 -23.01
CA PHE A 122 -12.83 0.88 -21.64
C PHE A 122 -12.98 -0.47 -20.94
N LYS A 123 -13.49 -1.49 -21.63
CA LYS A 123 -13.81 -2.80 -21.04
C LYS A 123 -12.58 -3.65 -20.77
N ILE A 124 -11.54 -3.51 -21.60
CA ILE A 124 -10.36 -4.39 -21.53
C ILE A 124 -9.15 -3.65 -20.93
N GLY A 125 -8.95 -2.39 -21.32
CA GLY A 125 -7.81 -1.57 -20.94
C GLY A 125 -7.97 -0.83 -19.62
N PHE A 126 -9.20 -0.49 -19.22
CA PHE A 126 -9.45 0.36 -18.04
C PHE A 126 -10.20 -0.35 -16.91
N LEU A 127 -11.41 -0.85 -17.19
CA LEU A 127 -12.35 -1.35 -16.20
C LEU A 127 -11.77 -2.45 -15.28
N PRO A 128 -11.05 -3.49 -15.79
CA PRO A 128 -10.53 -4.55 -14.92
C PRO A 128 -9.50 -4.03 -13.91
N HIS A 129 -8.67 -3.06 -14.32
CA HIS A 129 -7.63 -2.48 -13.47
C HIS A 129 -8.24 -1.64 -12.35
N VAL A 130 -9.24 -0.84 -12.68
CA VAL A 130 -9.98 -0.04 -11.69
C VAL A 130 -10.77 -0.93 -10.73
N LEU A 131 -11.37 -2.02 -11.21
CA LEU A 131 -12.07 -2.98 -10.35
C LEU A 131 -11.12 -3.66 -9.36
N VAL A 132 -9.97 -4.16 -9.81
CA VAL A 132 -8.98 -4.77 -8.92
C VAL A 132 -8.50 -3.76 -7.88
N ALA A 133 -8.12 -2.55 -8.29
CA ALA A 133 -7.75 -1.50 -7.34
C ALA A 133 -8.89 -1.14 -6.37
N GLY A 134 -10.13 -1.06 -6.88
CA GLY A 134 -11.34 -0.81 -6.11
C GLY A 134 -11.57 -1.82 -4.99
N VAL A 135 -11.41 -3.11 -5.29
CA VAL A 135 -11.50 -4.18 -4.29
C VAL A 135 -10.48 -3.99 -3.17
N PHE A 136 -9.23 -3.67 -3.51
CA PHE A 136 -8.18 -3.40 -2.53
C PHE A 136 -8.46 -2.15 -1.69
N MET A 137 -8.99 -1.09 -2.30
CA MET A 137 -9.41 0.13 -1.59
C MET A 137 -10.52 -0.17 -0.58
N VAL A 138 -11.56 -0.91 -1.00
CA VAL A 138 -12.67 -1.31 -0.11
C VAL A 138 -12.17 -2.16 1.06
N LEU A 139 -11.24 -3.09 0.84
CA LEU A 139 -10.64 -3.87 1.92
C LEU A 139 -9.86 -3.00 2.91
N CYS A 140 -9.13 -1.98 2.43
CA CYS A 140 -8.44 -1.04 3.32
C CYS A 140 -9.43 -0.20 4.13
N LEU A 141 -10.52 0.25 3.52
CA LEU A 141 -11.60 0.99 4.20
C LEU A 141 -12.34 0.14 5.24
N LYS A 142 -12.39 -1.19 5.08
CA LYS A 142 -12.89 -2.09 6.13
C LYS A 142 -11.94 -2.21 7.33
N GLN A 143 -10.65 -1.88 7.17
CA GLN A 143 -9.63 -1.92 8.23
C GLN A 143 -9.41 -0.56 8.91
N PRO A 144 -10.47 0.24 8.95
CA PRO A 144 -10.38 1.69 9.09
C PRO A 144 -9.20 2.43 8.44
N ASP A 145 -8.56 1.96 7.36
CA ASP A 145 -7.32 2.54 6.81
C ASP A 145 -7.57 3.40 5.57
N PHE A 146 -8.01 4.63 5.80
CA PHE A 146 -8.31 5.59 4.73
C PHE A 146 -7.07 6.02 3.94
N GLY A 147 -5.95 6.27 4.64
CA GLY A 147 -4.72 6.74 4.01
C GLY A 147 -4.18 5.73 2.98
N SER A 148 -4.23 4.43 3.33
CA SER A 148 -3.84 3.37 2.40
C SER A 148 -4.78 3.26 1.20
N ALA A 149 -6.09 3.39 1.40
CA ALA A 149 -7.07 3.36 0.30
C ALA A 149 -6.82 4.50 -0.71
N VAL A 150 -6.62 5.73 -0.22
CA VAL A 150 -6.32 6.89 -1.07
C VAL A 150 -5.00 6.69 -1.84
N MET A 151 -3.97 6.16 -1.18
CA MET A 151 -2.69 5.87 -1.84
C MET A 151 -2.83 4.84 -2.97
N ILE A 152 -3.60 3.77 -2.77
CA ILE A 152 -3.87 2.79 -3.84
C ILE A 152 -4.62 3.45 -5.01
N GLY A 153 -5.60 4.31 -4.72
CA GLY A 153 -6.30 5.08 -5.75
C GLY A 153 -5.36 5.99 -6.55
N LEU A 154 -4.50 6.74 -5.86
CA LEU A 154 -3.52 7.63 -6.50
C LEU A 154 -2.52 6.85 -7.36
N LEU A 155 -1.97 5.74 -6.84
CA LEU A 155 -1.08 4.85 -7.60
C LEU A 155 -1.75 4.33 -8.88
N THR A 156 -3.03 3.96 -8.78
CA THR A 156 -3.81 3.46 -9.92
C THR A 156 -3.98 4.53 -10.99
N VAL A 157 -4.33 5.76 -10.59
CA VAL A 157 -4.47 6.90 -11.51
C VAL A 157 -3.14 7.20 -12.20
N VAL A 158 -2.04 7.27 -11.45
CA VAL A 158 -0.70 7.57 -11.99
C VAL A 158 -0.26 6.50 -13.00
N LEU A 159 -0.46 5.22 -12.70
CA LEU A 159 -0.07 4.12 -13.59
C LEU A 159 -0.96 4.04 -14.84
N LEU A 160 -2.27 4.24 -14.71
CA LEU A 160 -3.18 4.28 -15.87
C LEU A 160 -2.88 5.46 -16.79
N PHE A 161 -2.55 6.63 -16.21
CA PHE A 161 -2.13 7.81 -16.96
C PHE A 161 -0.81 7.55 -17.69
N THR A 162 0.19 7.00 -16.99
CA THR A 162 1.52 6.68 -17.56
C THR A 162 1.43 5.63 -18.67
N ALA A 163 0.52 4.67 -18.55
CA ALA A 163 0.29 3.67 -19.60
C ALA A 163 -0.33 4.25 -20.88
N GLY A 164 -0.87 5.48 -20.84
CA GLY A 164 -1.50 6.12 -22.00
C GLY A 164 -3.00 5.86 -22.12
N THR A 165 -3.67 5.55 -21.01
CA THR A 165 -5.14 5.40 -20.99
C THR A 165 -5.81 6.74 -21.28
N ARG A 166 -7.01 6.72 -21.88
CA ARG A 166 -7.74 7.96 -22.19
C ARG A 166 -8.03 8.76 -20.91
N ILE A 167 -7.62 10.04 -20.89
CA ILE A 167 -7.82 10.95 -19.76
C ILE A 167 -9.30 11.00 -19.32
N ASN A 168 -10.24 10.96 -20.26
CA ASN A 168 -11.67 10.99 -19.96
C ASN A 168 -12.11 9.82 -19.05
N TYR A 169 -11.49 8.65 -19.17
CA TYR A 169 -11.80 7.51 -18.30
C TYR A 169 -11.27 7.73 -16.89
N ILE A 170 -10.05 8.28 -16.78
CA ILE A 170 -9.42 8.62 -15.50
C ILE A 170 -10.24 9.69 -14.78
N LEU A 171 -10.62 10.76 -15.48
CA LEU A 171 -11.46 11.83 -14.94
C LEU A 171 -12.84 11.29 -14.54
N GLY A 172 -13.45 10.42 -15.34
CA GLY A 172 -14.72 9.78 -15.01
C GLY A 172 -14.64 8.94 -13.73
N ALA A 173 -13.59 8.12 -13.57
CA ALA A 173 -13.40 7.36 -12.35
C ALA A 173 -13.11 8.25 -11.13
N ALA A 174 -12.31 9.31 -11.29
CA ALA A 174 -12.06 10.27 -10.22
C ALA A 174 -13.35 10.99 -9.78
N ALA A 175 -14.18 11.40 -10.74
CA ALA A 175 -15.46 12.03 -10.47
C ALA A 175 -16.45 11.12 -9.71
N ILE A 176 -16.38 9.80 -9.90
CA ILE A 176 -17.17 8.81 -9.14
C ILE A 176 -16.54 8.53 -7.77
N ALA A 177 -15.22 8.47 -7.69
CA ALA A 177 -14.50 8.14 -6.46
C ALA A 177 -14.59 9.27 -5.42
N LEU A 178 -14.51 10.55 -5.84
CA LEU A 178 -14.50 11.70 -4.93
C LEU A 178 -15.77 11.82 -4.06
N PRO A 179 -17.00 11.73 -4.60
CA PRO A 179 -18.22 11.73 -3.79
C PRO A 179 -18.29 10.53 -2.85
N MET A 180 -17.86 9.34 -3.31
CA MET A 180 -17.88 8.13 -2.51
C MET A 180 -16.94 8.26 -1.31
N VAL A 181 -15.74 8.81 -1.54
CA VAL A 181 -14.78 9.14 -0.49
C VAL A 181 -15.35 10.19 0.47
N TYR A 182 -15.98 11.25 -0.03
CA TYR A 182 -16.59 12.28 0.80
C TYR A 182 -17.70 11.74 1.70
N LEU A 183 -18.60 10.91 1.16
CA LEU A 183 -19.67 10.25 1.92
C LEU A 183 -19.09 9.30 2.98
N LEU A 184 -18.03 8.56 2.65
CA LEU A 184 -17.36 7.69 3.61
C LEU A 184 -16.74 8.49 4.77
N ILE A 185 -16.04 9.60 4.50
CA ILE A 185 -15.44 10.44 5.54
C ILE A 185 -16.51 11.06 6.44
N THR A 186 -17.63 11.50 5.87
CA THR A 186 -18.70 12.17 6.63
C THR A 186 -19.61 11.20 7.39
N GLY A 187 -19.74 9.96 6.90
CA GLY A 187 -20.62 8.93 7.46
C GLY A 187 -19.95 7.95 8.44
N SER A 188 -18.63 8.00 8.61
CA SER A 188 -17.90 7.09 9.50
C SER A 188 -17.10 7.86 10.56
N GLU A 189 -16.81 7.22 11.69
CA GLU A 189 -15.95 7.75 12.78
C GLU A 189 -14.47 7.89 12.36
N TYR A 190 -14.18 8.30 11.12
CA TYR A 190 -12.83 8.65 10.66
C TYR A 190 -12.49 10.11 11.00
N ARG A 191 -13.02 10.58 12.13
CA ARG A 191 -12.69 11.85 12.78
C ARG A 191 -11.78 11.60 13.97
#